data_AF-A0A1H9NRU0-F1
#
_entry.id   AF-A0A1H9NRU0-F1
#
_cell.length_a   1.000
_cell.length_b   1.000
_cell.length_c   1.000
_cell.angle_alpha   90.00
_cell.angle_beta   90.00
_cell.angle_gamma   90.00
#
_symmetry.space_group_name_H-M   'P 1'
#
loop_
_entity.id
_entity.type
_entity.pdbx_description
1 polymer ?
#
loop_
_entity_poly.entity_id
_entity_poly.type
_entity_poly.pdbx_seq_one_letter_code
_entity_poly.pdbx_strand_id
1 'polypeptide(L)'
;MNMNYSAVIEPNVESVPQHPDDAAVDRFAAAMKEKLAQARAKGRGGWDNPAQCSVETLARMLVEHVAKGDPRDIANFAMMLYERGADPQVLAQASMNFSSSY
;
A
#
# COMPACT_ATOMS: atom_id res chain seq x y z
N MET A 1 43.79 20.92 -36.51
CA MET A 1 42.33 20.71 -36.47
C MET A 1 42.04 19.36 -37.09
N ASN A 2 41.55 18.41 -36.30
CA ASN A 2 40.60 17.41 -36.75
C ASN A 2 39.83 16.91 -35.52
N MET A 3 38.61 17.44 -35.39
CA MET A 3 37.63 17.09 -34.37
C MET A 3 36.92 15.80 -34.83
N ASN A 4 37.15 14.68 -34.13
CA ASN A 4 36.28 13.52 -34.21
C ASN A 4 35.57 13.36 -32.87
N TYR A 5 34.53 14.18 -32.68
CA TYR A 5 33.48 13.94 -31.69
C TYR A 5 32.47 12.98 -32.32
N SER A 6 32.59 11.67 -32.11
CA SER A 6 31.54 10.71 -32.44
C SER A 6 31.68 9.43 -31.63
N ALA A 7 30.54 8.93 -31.15
CA ALA A 7 30.30 7.69 -30.42
C ALA A 7 30.66 7.69 -28.92
N VAL A 8 29.80 8.35 -28.14
CA VAL A 8 29.51 7.87 -26.78
C VAL A 8 28.87 6.48 -26.96
N ILE A 9 29.61 5.41 -26.66
CA ILE A 9 29.03 4.07 -26.58
C ILE A 9 28.29 4.03 -25.23
N GLU A 10 27.00 4.37 -25.23
CA GLU A 10 26.16 4.05 -24.09
C GLU A 10 26.08 2.52 -23.98
N PRO A 11 26.33 1.93 -22.80
CA PRO A 11 26.19 0.50 -22.63
C PRO A 11 24.74 0.13 -22.93
N ASN A 12 24.54 -0.81 -23.85
CA ASN A 12 23.25 -1.45 -24.10
C ASN A 12 22.86 -2.23 -22.84
N VAL A 13 22.22 -1.55 -21.88
CA VAL A 13 21.64 -2.19 -20.70
C VAL A 13 20.36 -2.85 -21.20
N GLU A 14 20.46 -4.11 -21.64
CA GLU A 14 19.28 -4.93 -21.86
C GLU A 14 18.49 -4.97 -20.55
N SER A 15 17.33 -4.32 -20.52
CA SER A 15 16.43 -4.37 -19.38
C SER A 15 15.94 -5.81 -19.24
N VAL A 16 16.29 -6.46 -18.13
CA VAL A 16 15.71 -7.77 -17.79
C VAL A 16 14.19 -7.62 -17.81
N PRO A 17 13.45 -8.47 -18.54
CA PRO A 17 11.99 -8.42 -18.55
C PRO A 17 11.46 -8.50 -17.12
N GLN A 18 10.64 -7.52 -16.73
CA GLN A 18 10.03 -7.47 -15.40
C GLN A 18 9.17 -8.71 -15.17
N HIS A 19 9.25 -9.30 -13.98
CA HIS A 19 8.38 -10.41 -13.62
C HIS A 19 6.91 -9.95 -13.59
N PRO A 20 5.94 -10.75 -14.08
CA PRO A 20 4.53 -10.37 -14.08
C PRO A 20 3.96 -9.97 -12.71
N ASP A 21 4.44 -10.60 -11.62
CA ASP A 21 4.02 -10.27 -10.25
C ASP A 21 4.45 -8.85 -9.86
N ASP A 22 5.69 -8.47 -10.15
CA ASP A 22 6.19 -7.11 -9.85
C ASP A 22 5.37 -6.07 -10.61
N ALA A 23 5.11 -6.33 -11.90
CA ALA A 23 4.29 -5.45 -12.72
C ALA A 23 2.84 -5.35 -12.18
N ALA A 24 2.30 -6.42 -11.61
CA ALA A 24 0.98 -6.41 -10.98
C ALA A 24 0.97 -5.62 -9.65
N VAL A 25 1.99 -5.79 -8.82
CA VAL A 25 2.18 -5.02 -7.58
C VAL A 25 2.30 -3.54 -7.89
N ASP A 26 3.07 -3.14 -8.91
CA ASP A 26 3.23 -1.75 -9.31
C ASP A 26 1.89 -1.11 -9.73
N ARG A 27 1.12 -1.82 -10.56
CA ARG A 27 -0.22 -1.35 -10.96
C ARG A 27 -1.16 -1.22 -9.75
N PHE A 28 -1.11 -2.17 -8.83
CA PHE A 28 -1.95 -2.14 -7.64
C PHE A 28 -1.53 -1.02 -6.66
N ALA A 29 -0.24 -0.81 -6.48
CA ALA A 29 0.30 0.29 -5.70
C ALA A 29 -0.11 1.65 -6.27
N ALA A 30 -0.14 1.80 -7.61
CA ALA A 30 -0.69 3.00 -8.24
C ALA A 30 -2.17 3.22 -7.87
N ALA A 31 -3.00 2.17 -7.95
CA ALA A 31 -4.41 2.24 -7.58
C ALA A 31 -4.63 2.54 -6.08
N MET A 32 -3.79 1.99 -5.20
CA MET A 32 -3.78 2.29 -3.76
C MET A 32 -3.49 3.78 -3.52
N LYS A 33 -2.45 4.33 -4.18
CA LYS A 33 -2.06 5.75 -4.07
C LYS A 33 -3.18 6.68 -4.55
N GLU A 34 -3.84 6.35 -5.66
CA GLU A 34 -4.99 7.12 -6.17
C GLU A 34 -6.14 7.15 -5.15
N LYS A 35 -6.53 5.97 -4.63
CA LYS A 35 -7.57 5.84 -3.60
C LYS A 35 -7.25 6.66 -2.35
N LEU A 36 -6.00 6.61 -1.87
CA LEU A 36 -5.55 7.43 -0.74
C LEU A 36 -5.56 8.93 -1.05
N ALA A 37 -5.26 9.34 -2.30
CA ALA A 37 -5.36 10.74 -2.71
C ALA A 37 -6.81 11.24 -2.66
N GLN A 38 -7.77 10.43 -3.14
CA GLN A 38 -9.19 10.73 -3.04
C GLN A 38 -9.65 10.81 -1.56
N ALA A 39 -9.11 9.96 -0.68
CA ALA A 39 -9.40 10.04 0.76
C ALA A 39 -8.86 11.34 1.39
N ARG A 40 -7.63 11.75 1.05
CA ARG A 40 -7.06 13.04 1.50
C ARG A 40 -7.88 14.23 1.01
N ALA A 41 -8.33 14.21 -0.24
CA ALA A 41 -9.21 15.25 -0.79
C ALA A 41 -10.55 15.37 -0.03
N LYS A 42 -10.99 14.30 0.64
CA LYS A 42 -12.17 14.27 1.53
C LYS A 42 -11.84 14.63 2.99
N GLY A 43 -10.64 15.13 3.27
CA GLY A 43 -10.18 15.49 4.61
C GLY A 43 -9.84 14.29 5.51
N ARG A 44 -9.69 13.08 4.95
CA ARG A 44 -9.31 11.89 5.72
C ARG A 44 -7.78 11.78 5.78
N GLY A 45 -7.24 11.54 6.97
CA GLY A 45 -5.80 11.41 7.23
C GLY A 45 -5.52 10.93 8.66
N GLY A 46 -4.29 11.10 9.14
CA GLY A 46 -3.93 10.88 10.55
C GLY A 46 -3.65 9.43 10.95
N TRP A 47 -3.72 8.48 10.01
CA TRP A 47 -3.42 7.06 10.28
C TRP A 47 -1.98 6.85 10.79
N ASP A 48 -1.06 7.70 10.33
CA ASP A 48 0.36 7.69 10.63
C ASP A 48 0.66 8.21 12.05
N ASN A 49 -0.26 8.95 12.67
CA ASN A 49 -0.10 9.48 14.02
C ASN A 49 -0.79 8.58 15.08
N PRO A 50 -0.03 7.96 16.02
CA PRO A 50 -0.60 7.10 17.08
C PRO A 50 -1.63 7.79 17.97
N ALA A 51 -1.52 9.11 18.16
CA ALA A 51 -2.45 9.87 18.99
C ALA A 51 -3.80 10.12 18.29
N GLN A 52 -3.86 9.98 16.96
CA GLN A 52 -5.08 10.17 16.16
C GLN A 52 -5.71 8.84 15.74
N CYS A 53 -4.88 7.82 15.48
CA CYS A 53 -5.33 6.50 15.09
C CYS A 53 -4.47 5.41 15.75
N SER A 54 -5.12 4.57 16.55
CA SER A 54 -4.48 3.42 17.19
C SER A 54 -4.35 2.24 16.22
N VAL A 55 -3.46 1.31 16.53
CA VAL A 55 -3.27 0.08 15.74
C VAL A 55 -4.54 -0.78 15.77
N GLU A 56 -5.21 -0.85 16.92
CA GLU A 56 -6.48 -1.57 17.10
C GLU A 56 -7.59 -0.96 16.25
N THR A 57 -7.60 0.38 16.13
CA THR A 57 -8.54 1.10 15.27
C THR A 57 -8.31 0.74 13.80
N LEU A 58 -7.05 0.73 13.35
CA LEU A 58 -6.70 0.32 11.97
C LEU A 58 -7.08 -1.14 11.71
N ALA A 59 -6.80 -2.04 12.66
CA ALA A 59 -7.12 -3.47 12.55
C ALA A 59 -8.64 -3.70 12.45
N ARG A 60 -9.44 -3.03 13.29
CA ARG A 60 -10.90 -3.05 13.19
C ARG A 60 -11.37 -2.54 11.82
N MET A 61 -10.85 -1.40 11.37
CA MET A 61 -11.22 -0.83 10.07
C MET A 61 -10.88 -1.78 8.91
N LEU A 62 -9.76 -2.50 8.98
CA LEU A 62 -9.43 -3.52 7.98
C LEU A 62 -10.52 -4.57 7.89
N VAL A 63 -10.89 -5.18 9.03
CA VAL A 63 -11.88 -6.26 9.08
C VAL A 63 -13.26 -5.77 8.60
N GLU A 64 -13.67 -4.56 8.98
CA GLU A 64 -14.90 -3.94 8.48
C GLU A 64 -14.90 -3.73 6.96
N HIS A 65 -13.74 -3.46 6.35
CA HIS A 65 -13.63 -3.28 4.90
C HIS A 65 -13.52 -4.60 4.15
N VAL A 66 -13.07 -5.68 4.78
CA VAL A 66 -13.19 -7.03 4.22
C VAL A 66 -14.67 -7.35 3.92
N ALA A 67 -15.57 -7.05 4.85
CA ALA A 67 -17.01 -7.23 4.63
C ALA A 67 -17.61 -6.34 3.51
N LYS A 68 -16.96 -5.21 3.19
CA LYS A 68 -17.40 -4.26 2.13
C LYS A 68 -16.84 -4.60 0.75
N GLY A 69 -15.72 -5.33 0.67
CA GLY A 69 -15.22 -5.94 -0.56
C GLY A 69 -14.42 -5.05 -1.52
N ASP A 70 -13.87 -3.90 -1.10
CA ASP A 70 -12.89 -3.16 -1.94
C ASP A 70 -11.45 -3.58 -1.58
N PRO A 71 -10.75 -4.32 -2.47
CA PRO A 71 -9.39 -4.78 -2.20
C PRO A 71 -8.39 -3.65 -1.98
N ARG A 72 -8.62 -2.45 -2.55
CA ARG A 72 -7.72 -1.30 -2.33
C ARG A 72 -7.85 -0.76 -0.92
N ASP A 73 -9.05 -0.76 -0.35
CA ASP A 73 -9.24 -0.34 1.06
C ASP A 73 -8.58 -1.35 1.99
N ILE A 74 -8.78 -2.65 1.75
CA ILE A 74 -8.14 -3.72 2.52
C ILE A 74 -6.60 -3.59 2.46
N ALA A 75 -6.03 -3.42 1.27
CA ALA A 75 -4.59 -3.26 1.08
C ALA A 75 -4.05 -1.97 1.72
N ASN A 76 -4.79 -0.88 1.65
CA ASN A 76 -4.40 0.37 2.30
C ASN A 76 -4.36 0.22 3.83
N PHE A 77 -5.36 -0.41 4.46
CA PHE A 77 -5.31 -0.66 5.91
C PHE A 77 -4.20 -1.66 6.27
N ALA A 78 -3.99 -2.70 5.45
CA ALA A 78 -2.90 -3.64 5.67
C ALA A 78 -1.53 -2.95 5.61
N MET A 79 -1.33 -2.07 4.61
CA MET A 79 -0.13 -1.23 4.50
C MET A 79 0.03 -0.31 5.72
N MET A 80 -1.03 0.35 6.18
CA MET A 80 -0.97 1.21 7.37
C MET A 80 -0.54 0.43 8.62
N LEU A 81 -1.04 -0.80 8.81
CA LEU A 81 -0.63 -1.68 9.91
C LEU A 81 0.85 -2.08 9.79
N TYR A 82 1.30 -2.42 8.58
CA TYR A 82 2.70 -2.77 8.30
C TYR A 82 3.64 -1.61 8.61
N GLU A 83 3.36 -0.42 8.08
CA GLU A 83 4.14 0.81 8.32
C GLU A 83 4.17 1.23 9.80
N ARG A 84 3.15 0.86 10.57
CA ARG A 84 3.07 1.11 12.01
C ARG A 84 3.77 0.05 12.86
N GLY A 85 4.37 -0.97 12.26
CA GLY A 85 5.01 -2.07 12.98
C GLY A 85 4.04 -2.83 13.88
N ALA A 86 2.78 -2.93 13.47
CA ALA A 86 1.74 -3.58 14.26
C ALA A 86 2.08 -5.06 14.50
N ASP A 87 1.86 -5.53 15.73
CA ASP A 87 1.88 -6.97 16.01
C ASP A 87 0.74 -7.65 15.22
N PRO A 88 1.03 -8.67 14.38
CA PRO A 88 0.01 -9.42 13.65
C PRO A 88 -1.14 -9.95 14.52
N GLN A 89 -0.89 -10.21 15.81
CA GLN A 89 -1.93 -10.64 16.75
C GLN A 89 -3.05 -9.62 16.94
N VAL A 90 -2.79 -8.32 16.76
CA VAL A 90 -3.84 -7.29 16.85
C VAL A 90 -4.87 -7.45 15.74
N LEU A 91 -4.41 -7.77 14.52
CA LEU A 91 -5.32 -8.04 13.40
C LEU A 91 -6.10 -9.35 13.61
N ALA A 92 -5.43 -10.40 14.09
CA ALA A 92 -6.09 -11.66 14.42
C ALA A 92 -7.20 -11.47 15.46
N GLN A 93 -6.92 -10.73 16.55
CA GLN A 93 -7.90 -10.43 17.59
C GLN A 93 -9.07 -9.59 17.06
N ALA A 94 -8.79 -8.59 16.22
CA ALA A 94 -9.84 -7.78 15.59
C ALA A 94 -10.80 -8.64 14.75
N SER A 95 -10.27 -9.62 14.01
CA SER A 95 -11.07 -10.57 13.23
C SER A 95 -11.97 -11.44 14.12
N MET A 96 -11.42 -11.98 15.22
CA MET A 96 -12.20 -12.80 16.15
C MET A 96 -13.34 -12.00 16.79
N ASN A 97 -13.07 -10.77 17.22
CA ASN A 97 -14.06 -9.87 17.82
C ASN A 97 -15.19 -9.54 16.84
N PHE A 98 -14.87 -9.36 15.56
CA PHE A 98 -15.87 -9.10 14.53
C PHE A 98 -16.78 -10.32 14.32
N SER A 99 -16.23 -11.54 14.28
CA SER A 99 -16.99 -12.77 14.14
C SER A 99 -17.89 -13.08 15.34
N SER A 100 -17.48 -12.73 16.57
CA SER A 100 -18.31 -12.90 17.77
C SER A 100 -19.45 -11.89 17.91
N SER A 101 -19.51 -10.88 17.02
CA SER A 101 -20.55 -9.84 17.03
C SER A 101 -21.80 -10.20 16.20
N TYR A 102 -21.82 -11.40 15.61
CA TYR A 102 -22.92 -11.97 14.83
C TYR A 102 -23.24 -13.39 15.31
#